data_AF-A0A7J3X5U5-F1
#
_entry.id   AF-A0A7J3X5U5-F1
#
_cell.length_a   1.000
_cell.length_b   1.000
_cell.length_c   1.000
_cell.angle_alpha   90.00
_cell.angle_beta   90.00
_cell.angle_gamma   90.00
#
_symmetry.space_group_name_H-M   'P 1'
#
loop_
_entity.id
_entity.type
_entity.pdbx_description
1 polymer ?
#
loop_
_entity_poly.entity_id
_entity_poly.type
_entity_poly.pdbx_seq_one_letter_code
_entity_poly.pdbx_strand_id
1 'polypeptide(L)'
;MAAEPRPHSQGLPPRYRVLLGFCAVAVLLAPLVTPGGEPPFLCIRLDYALFASLILTTAAGLADLKAHSHYPLASTLLLEVAGIAVAWLVRIYATVHTLATDPYNFYLGGFTWDPRTTPIYYAATMLSSLLVALAAALHSLTGGPLILASSISVQEFSRSLGGLAGTPLKRPVLAGFLAGLAVRLTPELVWNDKLVGWDTVSYAAHLRDFAAQPS
;
A
#
# COMPACT_ATOMS: atom_id res chain seq x y z
N MET A 1 25.65 26.30 24.69
CA MET A 1 24.97 25.42 23.74
C MET A 1 25.48 24.01 24.01
N ALA A 2 24.81 23.27 24.90
CA ALA A 2 25.22 21.91 25.25
C ALA A 2 24.82 20.98 24.11
N ALA A 3 25.78 20.27 23.53
CA ALA A 3 25.51 19.25 22.52
C ALA A 3 24.75 18.11 23.20
N GLU A 4 23.47 17.96 22.85
CA GLU A 4 22.67 16.81 23.28
C GLU A 4 23.35 15.51 22.80
N PRO A 5 23.44 14.49 23.67
CA PRO A 5 24.04 13.22 23.31
C PRO A 5 23.19 12.58 22.22
N ARG A 6 23.78 12.40 21.03
CA ARG A 6 23.14 11.70 19.92
C ARG A 6 22.87 10.25 20.36
N PRO A 7 21.62 9.82 20.50
CA PRO A 7 21.34 8.42 20.76
C PRO A 7 21.94 7.60 19.60
N HIS A 8 22.77 6.61 19.93
CA HIS A 8 23.27 5.64 18.96
C HIS A 8 22.07 4.99 18.26
N SER A 9 21.77 5.42 17.04
CA SER A 9 20.60 4.95 16.30
C SER A 9 20.84 3.49 15.88
N GLN A 10 20.09 2.57 16.47
CA GLN A 10 20.00 1.16 16.06
C GLN A 10 19.21 1.01 14.74
N GLY A 11 19.58 1.78 13.71
CA GLY A 11 18.85 1.87 12.45
C GLY A 11 19.77 1.80 11.23
N LEU A 12 19.16 1.68 10.04
CA LEU A 12 19.89 1.74 8.78
C LEU A 12 20.64 3.07 8.66
N PRO A 13 21.94 3.06 8.26
CA PRO A 13 22.69 4.29 8.05
C PRO A 13 21.97 5.25 7.08
N PRO A 14 22.08 6.58 7.27
CA PRO A 14 21.38 7.59 6.46
C PRO A 14 21.47 7.35 4.95
N ARG A 15 22.68 7.03 4.46
CA ARG A 15 22.95 6.74 3.06
C ARG A 15 22.08 5.62 2.47
N TYR A 16 21.77 4.58 3.24
CA TYR A 16 20.97 3.45 2.75
C TYR A 16 19.48 3.81 2.69
N ARG A 17 18.99 4.65 3.62
CA ARG A 17 17.60 5.14 3.59
C ARG A 17 17.35 5.99 2.35
N VAL A 18 18.27 6.91 2.07
CA VAL A 18 18.26 7.73 0.84
C VAL A 18 18.34 6.85 -0.40
N LEU A 19 19.28 5.90 -0.44
CA LEU A 19 19.42 4.97 -1.56
C LEU A 19 18.13 4.21 -1.82
N LEU A 20 17.49 3.64 -0.79
CA LEU A 20 16.23 2.91 -0.93
C LEU A 20 15.12 3.79 -1.53
N GLY A 21 14.99 5.04 -1.06
CA GLY A 21 14.02 5.99 -1.61
C GLY A 21 14.26 6.28 -3.09
N PHE A 22 15.50 6.58 -3.48
CA PHE A 22 15.84 6.82 -4.89
C PHE A 22 15.76 5.55 -5.75
N CYS A 23 16.03 4.37 -5.20
CA CYS A 23 15.79 3.11 -5.88
C CYS A 23 14.30 2.92 -6.19
N ALA A 24 13.39 3.29 -5.28
CA ALA A 24 11.96 3.23 -5.53
C ALA A 24 11.55 4.11 -6.73
N VAL A 25 12.11 5.32 -6.81
CA VAL A 25 11.92 6.23 -7.96
C VAL A 25 12.53 5.65 -9.24
N ALA A 26 13.75 5.12 -9.18
CA ALA A 26 14.45 4.56 -10.34
C ALA A 26 13.70 3.35 -10.94
N VAL A 27 13.12 2.50 -10.10
CA VAL A 27 12.29 1.36 -10.55
C VAL A 27 11.08 1.85 -11.35
N LEU A 28 10.45 2.96 -10.94
CA LEU A 28 9.32 3.52 -11.68
C LEU A 28 9.73 4.07 -13.05
N LEU A 29 10.99 4.47 -13.25
CA LEU A 29 11.48 4.92 -14.55
C LEU A 29 11.78 3.74 -15.50
N ALA A 30 11.99 2.52 -14.98
CA ALA A 30 12.39 1.37 -15.79
C ALA A 30 11.41 1.02 -16.93
N PRO A 31 10.07 1.06 -16.74
CA PRO A 31 9.11 0.86 -17.83
C PRO A 31 9.22 1.88 -18.97
N LEU A 32 9.79 3.07 -18.73
CA LEU A 32 9.93 4.13 -19.74
C LEU A 32 11.14 3.92 -20.67
N VAL A 33 12.13 3.11 -20.27
CA VAL A 33 13.40 2.94 -20.99
C VAL A 33 13.28 1.99 -22.18
N THR A 34 12.29 1.09 -22.18
CA THR A 34 12.09 0.12 -23.27
C THR A 34 10.80 0.41 -24.03
N PRO A 35 10.81 1.38 -24.96
CA PRO A 35 9.68 1.62 -25.85
C PRO A 35 9.60 0.46 -26.85
N GLY A 36 8.81 -0.57 -26.51
CA GLY A 36 8.63 -1.72 -27.39
C GLY A 36 8.09 -2.93 -26.64
N GLY A 37 6.87 -3.34 -27.00
CA GLY A 37 6.20 -4.53 -26.47
C GLY A 37 4.72 -4.46 -26.78
N GLU A 38 4.07 -5.61 -26.93
CA GLU A 38 2.61 -5.63 -27.02
C GLU A 38 2.00 -5.05 -25.73
N PRO A 39 0.82 -4.41 -25.81
CA PRO A 39 0.14 -3.80 -24.67
C PRO A 39 0.14 -4.64 -23.38
N PRO A 40 -0.17 -5.96 -23.38
CA PRO A 40 -0.18 -6.75 -22.14
C PRO A 40 1.17 -6.81 -21.43
N PHE A 41 2.29 -6.86 -22.15
CA PHE A 41 3.62 -6.89 -21.54
C PHE A 41 3.97 -5.58 -20.84
N LEU A 42 3.50 -4.44 -21.38
CA LEU A 42 3.69 -3.14 -20.75
C LEU A 42 2.92 -3.06 -19.42
N CYS A 43 1.70 -3.58 -19.39
CA CYS A 43 0.85 -3.61 -18.19
C CYS A 43 1.49 -4.41 -17.05
N ILE A 44 2.00 -5.60 -17.39
CA ILE A 44 2.68 -6.48 -16.46
C ILE A 44 3.91 -5.79 -15.87
N ARG A 45 4.77 -5.21 -16.73
CA ARG A 45 5.98 -4.49 -16.28
C ARG A 45 5.65 -3.31 -15.38
N LEU A 46 4.60 -2.56 -15.73
CA LEU A 46 4.18 -1.42 -14.94
C LEU A 46 3.67 -1.85 -13.56
N ASP A 47 2.87 -2.91 -13.47
CA ASP A 47 2.40 -3.41 -12.17
C ASP A 47 3.56 -3.88 -11.28
N TYR A 48 4.53 -4.61 -11.84
CA TYR A 48 5.74 -5.00 -11.10
C TYR A 48 6.53 -3.78 -10.61
N ALA A 49 6.70 -2.76 -11.45
CA ALA A 49 7.41 -1.54 -11.08
C ALA A 49 6.67 -0.77 -9.97
N LEU A 50 5.35 -0.61 -10.09
CA LEU A 50 4.50 0.02 -9.08
C LEU A 50 4.57 -0.74 -7.75
N PHE A 51 4.51 -2.06 -7.78
CA PHE A 51 4.58 -2.88 -6.57
C PHE A 51 5.95 -2.86 -5.90
N ALA A 52 7.01 -3.02 -6.68
CA ALA A 52 8.38 -2.94 -6.18
C ALA A 52 8.66 -1.54 -5.59
N SER A 53 8.18 -0.48 -6.24
CA SER A 53 8.28 0.88 -5.73
C SER A 53 7.50 1.07 -4.42
N LEU A 54 6.30 0.50 -4.28
CA LEU A 54 5.53 0.52 -3.03
C LEU A 54 6.33 -0.11 -1.87
N ILE A 55 6.95 -1.28 -2.10
CA ILE A 55 7.76 -1.97 -1.10
C ILE A 55 8.96 -1.11 -0.70
N LEU A 56 9.71 -0.60 -1.69
CA LEU A 56 10.91 0.21 -1.45
C LEU A 56 10.57 1.55 -0.76
N THR A 57 9.52 2.23 -1.20
CA THR A 57 9.04 3.49 -0.60
C THR A 57 8.60 3.27 0.84
N THR A 58 7.84 2.21 1.10
CA THR A 58 7.41 1.87 2.46
C THR A 58 8.60 1.52 3.35
N ALA A 59 9.54 0.71 2.85
CA ALA A 59 10.74 0.33 3.60
C ALA A 59 11.63 1.54 3.90
N ALA A 60 11.84 2.43 2.93
CA ALA A 60 12.62 3.64 3.08
C ALA A 60 12.00 4.57 4.14
N GLY A 61 10.71 4.86 3.99
CA GLY A 61 10.01 5.76 4.91
C GLY A 61 9.88 5.17 6.32
N LEU A 62 9.59 3.88 6.49
CA LEU A 62 9.57 3.25 7.82
C LEU A 62 10.95 3.22 8.47
N ALA A 63 12.02 2.99 7.70
CA ALA A 63 13.38 3.03 8.22
C ALA A 63 13.76 4.45 8.70
N ASP A 64 13.33 5.48 7.98
CA ASP A 64 13.59 6.88 8.35
C ASP A 64 12.75 7.34 9.56
N LEU A 65 11.44 7.07 9.55
CA LEU A 65 10.54 7.31 10.67
C LEU A 65 11.02 6.61 11.96
N LYS A 66 11.54 5.38 11.86
CA LYS A 66 12.10 4.66 13.01
C LYS A 66 13.37 5.33 13.53
N ALA A 67 14.25 5.79 12.64
CA ALA A 67 15.49 6.46 13.04
C ALA A 67 15.23 7.84 13.67
N HIS A 68 14.14 8.50 13.29
CA HIS A 68 13.76 9.83 13.77
C HIS A 68 12.49 9.83 14.64
N SER A 69 12.18 8.71 15.32
CA SER A 69 10.90 8.52 16.02
C SER A 69 10.63 9.52 17.15
N HIS A 70 11.69 10.13 17.70
CA HIS A 70 11.60 11.11 18.78
C HIS A 70 11.25 12.52 18.32
N TYR A 71 11.36 12.79 17.02
CA TYR A 71 11.02 14.10 16.46
C TYR A 71 9.49 14.30 16.37
N PRO A 72 9.01 15.56 16.44
CA PRO A 72 7.61 15.90 16.24
C PRO A 72 7.13 15.52 14.83
N LEU A 73 5.88 15.07 14.71
CA LEU A 73 5.27 14.68 13.44
C LEU A 73 5.14 15.87 12.48
N ALA A 74 4.85 17.07 12.99
CA ALA A 74 4.85 18.34 12.26
C ALA A 74 6.27 18.82 11.92
N SER A 75 7.01 17.97 11.24
CA SER A 75 8.32 18.19 10.66
C SER A 75 8.31 17.69 9.22
N THR A 76 9.47 17.68 8.57
CA THR A 76 9.64 17.03 7.26
C THR A 76 9.31 15.53 7.26
N LEU A 77 9.18 14.88 8.43
CA LEU A 77 8.64 13.52 8.57
C LEU A 77 7.17 13.40 8.13
N LEU A 78 6.40 14.50 8.16
CA LEU A 78 5.03 14.51 7.65
C LEU A 78 4.99 14.18 6.15
N LEU A 79 6.01 14.61 5.39
CA LEU A 79 6.11 14.30 3.96
C LEU A 79 6.32 12.80 3.73
N GLU A 80 7.07 12.13 4.61
CA GLU A 80 7.26 10.67 4.53
C GLU A 80 5.98 9.93 4.87
N VAL A 81 5.29 10.32 5.95
CA VAL A 81 4.00 9.72 6.33
C VAL A 81 2.97 9.93 5.21
N ALA A 82 2.89 11.14 4.65
CA ALA A 82 2.01 11.44 3.52
C ALA A 82 2.38 10.61 2.28
N GLY A 83 3.67 10.51 1.95
CA GLY A 83 4.15 9.70 0.84
C GLY A 83 3.77 8.22 0.99
N ILE A 84 4.04 7.62 2.14
CA ILE A 84 3.65 6.23 2.43
C ILE A 84 2.11 6.07 2.35
N ALA A 85 1.35 7.00 2.93
CA ALA A 85 -0.10 6.94 2.91
C ALA A 85 -0.65 7.00 1.47
N VAL A 86 -0.15 7.93 0.64
CA VAL A 86 -0.53 8.02 -0.78
C VAL A 86 -0.18 6.73 -1.52
N ALA A 87 1.02 6.17 -1.32
CA ALA A 87 1.43 4.92 -1.97
C ALA A 87 0.46 3.77 -1.68
N TRP A 88 0.05 3.61 -0.41
CA TRP A 88 -0.90 2.58 -0.01
C TRP A 88 -2.33 2.86 -0.48
N LEU A 89 -2.79 4.11 -0.42
CA LEU A 89 -4.13 4.48 -0.90
C LEU A 89 -4.29 4.24 -2.40
N VAL A 90 -3.29 4.65 -3.20
CA VAL A 90 -3.25 4.39 -4.65
C VAL A 90 -3.28 2.90 -4.91
N ARG A 91 -2.53 2.10 -4.14
CA ARG A 91 -2.51 0.66 -4.31
C ARG A 91 -3.85 0.01 -4.01
N ILE A 92 -4.47 0.37 -2.88
CA ILE A 92 -5.79 -0.15 -2.50
C ILE A 92 -6.82 0.22 -3.57
N TYR A 93 -6.80 1.48 -4.02
CA TYR A 93 -7.71 1.95 -5.06
C TYR A 93 -7.52 1.19 -6.38
N ALA A 94 -6.28 1.04 -6.86
CA ALA A 94 -5.98 0.28 -8.07
C ALA A 94 -6.46 -1.18 -7.96
N THR A 95 -6.22 -1.82 -6.82
CA THR A 95 -6.63 -3.21 -6.55
C THR A 95 -8.17 -3.34 -6.61
N VAL A 96 -8.89 -2.46 -5.92
CA VAL A 96 -10.37 -2.45 -5.90
C VAL A 96 -10.94 -2.13 -7.28
N HIS A 97 -10.37 -1.15 -7.98
CA HIS A 97 -10.79 -0.77 -9.33
C HIS A 97 -10.62 -1.94 -10.31
N THR A 98 -9.49 -2.64 -10.26
CA THR A 98 -9.21 -3.82 -11.09
C THR A 98 -10.19 -4.95 -10.77
N LEU A 99 -10.44 -5.25 -9.49
CA LEU A 99 -11.43 -6.27 -9.09
C LEU A 99 -12.83 -5.95 -9.65
N ALA A 100 -13.22 -4.66 -9.69
CA ALA A 100 -14.53 -4.25 -10.16
C ALA A 100 -14.67 -4.24 -11.69
N THR A 101 -13.56 -4.02 -12.42
CA THR A 101 -13.59 -3.82 -13.88
C THR A 101 -13.15 -5.04 -14.67
N ASP A 102 -12.14 -5.76 -14.20
CA ASP A 102 -11.59 -6.94 -14.87
C ASP A 102 -11.01 -7.92 -13.82
N PRO A 103 -11.88 -8.66 -13.10
CA PRO A 103 -11.48 -9.55 -12.02
C PRO A 103 -10.63 -10.74 -12.46
N TYR A 104 -10.52 -11.01 -13.76
CA TYR A 104 -9.81 -12.17 -14.31
C TYR A 104 -8.39 -11.83 -14.77
N ASN A 105 -8.09 -10.58 -15.09
CA ASN A 105 -6.74 -10.13 -15.42
C ASN A 105 -6.06 -9.49 -14.21
N PHE A 106 -5.90 -10.31 -13.16
CA PHE A 106 -5.22 -9.91 -11.93
C PHE A 106 -3.73 -10.24 -12.03
N TYR A 107 -2.90 -9.24 -12.29
CA TYR A 107 -1.45 -9.37 -12.08
C TYR A 107 -1.13 -9.35 -10.59
N LEU A 108 0.16 -9.49 -10.23
CA LEU A 108 0.63 -9.61 -8.84
C LEU A 108 0.04 -8.53 -7.91
N GLY A 109 -0.25 -7.38 -8.49
CA GLY A 109 -0.74 -6.21 -7.81
C GLY A 109 -2.16 -5.76 -8.00
N GLY A 110 -2.94 -6.46 -8.83
CA GLY A 110 -4.27 -5.99 -9.18
C GLY A 110 -4.24 -4.66 -9.92
N PHE A 111 -3.39 -4.53 -10.94
CA PHE A 111 -3.39 -3.39 -11.87
C PHE A 111 -3.91 -3.84 -13.24
N THR A 112 -5.01 -3.26 -13.71
CA THR A 112 -5.46 -3.38 -15.10
C THR A 112 -5.16 -2.11 -15.88
N TRP A 113 -4.87 -2.27 -17.17
CA TRP A 113 -4.60 -1.14 -18.04
C TRP A 113 -5.89 -0.49 -18.48
N ASP A 114 -6.20 0.63 -17.85
CA ASP A 114 -7.14 1.60 -18.34
C ASP A 114 -6.39 2.91 -18.65
N PRO A 115 -6.41 3.39 -19.91
CA PRO A 115 -5.72 4.62 -20.32
C PRO A 115 -6.08 5.86 -19.51
N ARG A 116 -7.26 5.90 -18.86
CA ARG A 116 -7.69 7.07 -18.07
C ARG A 116 -7.14 7.06 -16.66
N THR A 117 -7.09 5.89 -16.03
CA THR A 117 -6.69 5.74 -14.61
C THR A 117 -5.22 5.39 -14.44
N THR A 118 -4.62 4.68 -15.38
CA THR A 118 -3.20 4.29 -15.36
C THR A 118 -2.25 5.47 -15.15
N PRO A 119 -2.37 6.59 -15.89
CA PRO A 119 -1.46 7.73 -15.71
C PRO A 119 -1.60 8.35 -14.31
N ILE A 120 -2.81 8.33 -13.74
CA ILE A 120 -3.09 8.84 -12.40
C ILE A 120 -2.40 7.97 -11.35
N TYR A 121 -2.51 6.64 -11.47
CA TYR A 121 -1.85 5.70 -10.55
C TYR A 121 -0.34 5.83 -10.60
N TYR A 122 0.21 5.91 -11.80
CA TYR A 122 1.63 6.06 -12.01
C TYR A 122 2.14 7.40 -11.46
N ALA A 123 1.47 8.52 -11.78
CA ALA A 123 1.85 9.84 -11.28
C ALA A 123 1.76 9.93 -9.75
N ALA A 124 0.71 9.37 -9.14
CA ALA A 124 0.55 9.37 -7.69
C ALA A 124 1.61 8.50 -7.00
N THR A 125 1.95 7.34 -7.57
CA THR A 125 3.02 6.46 -7.05
C THR A 125 4.41 7.07 -7.22
N MET A 126 4.63 7.79 -8.32
CA MET A 126 5.85 8.56 -8.54
C MET A 126 5.97 9.69 -7.51
N LEU A 127 4.89 10.46 -7.31
CA LEU A 127 4.85 11.53 -6.32
C LEU A 127 5.11 11.00 -4.90
N SER A 128 4.48 9.88 -4.51
CA SER A 128 4.72 9.28 -3.18
C SER A 128 6.18 8.88 -2.99
N SER A 129 6.78 8.25 -4.01
CA SER A 129 8.19 7.82 -3.97
C SER A 129 9.14 9.01 -3.86
N LEU A 130 8.86 10.09 -4.61
CA LEU A 130 9.63 11.33 -4.57
C LEU A 130 9.52 12.03 -3.21
N LEU A 131 8.33 12.10 -2.61
CA LEU A 131 8.14 12.70 -1.29
C LEU A 131 9.01 12.01 -0.24
N VAL A 132 8.98 10.68 -0.20
CA VAL A 132 9.80 9.90 0.75
C VAL A 132 11.30 10.04 0.45
N ALA A 133 11.71 9.93 -0.83
CA ALA A 133 13.11 10.02 -1.21
C ALA A 133 13.71 11.41 -0.90
N LEU A 134 12.97 12.48 -1.21
CA LEU A 134 13.41 13.86 -0.97
C LEU A 134 13.43 14.20 0.51
N ALA A 135 12.46 13.73 1.29
CA ALA A 135 12.47 13.91 2.75
C ALA A 135 13.70 13.23 3.39
N ALA A 136 13.96 11.96 3.04
CA ALA A 136 15.13 11.23 3.51
C ALA A 136 16.44 11.91 3.09
N ALA A 137 16.53 12.40 1.85
CA ALA A 137 17.68 13.15 1.37
C ALA A 137 17.88 14.44 2.15
N LEU A 138 16.81 15.19 2.39
CA LEU A 138 16.83 16.41 3.20
C LEU A 138 17.33 16.12 4.62
N HIS A 139 16.79 15.09 5.28
CA HIS A 139 17.24 14.66 6.61
C HIS A 139 18.72 14.30 6.65
N SER A 140 19.21 13.63 5.60
CA SER A 140 20.63 13.29 5.49
C SER A 140 21.52 14.52 5.29
N LEU A 141 21.04 15.57 4.61
CA LEU A 141 21.80 16.80 4.38
C LEU A 141 21.79 17.74 5.58
N THR A 142 20.66 17.85 6.29
CA THR A 142 20.50 18.70 7.46
C THR A 142 20.94 18.03 8.77
N GLY A 143 21.22 16.73 8.73
CA GLY A 143 21.59 15.93 9.91
C GLY A 143 20.40 15.52 10.79
N GLY A 144 19.17 15.79 10.35
CA GLY A 144 17.92 15.41 11.01
C GLY A 144 16.70 16.15 10.43
N PRO A 145 15.46 15.77 10.82
CA PRO A 145 14.24 16.40 10.34
C PRO A 145 14.14 17.89 10.68
N LEU A 146 13.63 18.69 9.75
CA LEU A 146 13.33 20.10 9.99
C LEU A 146 11.99 20.22 10.69
N ILE A 147 11.99 20.76 11.92
CA ILE A 147 10.79 20.95 12.73
C ILE A 147 10.04 22.18 12.21
N LEU A 148 8.77 22.01 11.82
CA LEU A 148 7.92 23.08 11.30
C LEU A 148 7.02 23.66 12.40
N ALA A 149 6.49 22.80 13.27
CA ALA A 149 5.67 23.19 14.40
C ALA A 149 5.81 22.19 15.57
N SER A 150 5.45 22.62 16.77
CA SER A 150 5.31 21.72 17.91
C SER A 150 4.10 20.80 17.70
N SER A 151 4.29 19.50 17.89
CA SER A 151 3.26 18.47 17.78
C SER A 151 3.69 17.21 18.52
N ILE A 152 2.81 16.22 18.59
CA ILE A 152 3.14 14.90 19.12
C ILE A 152 4.30 14.26 18.35
N SER A 153 5.12 13.49 19.05
CA SER A 153 6.22 12.75 18.40
C SER A 153 5.69 11.60 17.54
N VAL A 154 6.49 11.16 16.57
CA VAL A 154 6.17 9.96 15.76
C VAL A 154 5.98 8.73 16.66
N GLN A 155 6.79 8.61 17.72
CA GLN A 155 6.65 7.53 18.69
C GLN A 155 5.30 7.56 19.42
N GLU A 156 4.87 8.72 19.91
CA GLU A 156 3.56 8.90 20.55
C GLU A 156 2.42 8.61 19.58
N PHE A 157 2.49 9.13 18.35
CA PHE A 157 1.53 8.85 17.30
C PHE A 157 1.42 7.34 17.02
N SER A 158 2.56 6.65 16.88
CA SER A 158 2.59 5.20 16.62
C SER A 158 2.00 4.38 17.78
N ARG A 159 2.20 4.80 19.03
CA ARG A 159 1.58 4.16 20.21
C ARG A 159 0.07 4.35 20.21
N SER A 160 -0.40 5.55 19.90
CA SER A 160 -1.83 5.84 19.77
C SER A 160 -2.46 4.99 18.67
N LEU A 161 -1.79 4.87 17.51
CA LEU A 161 -2.25 4.01 16.42
C LEU A 161 -2.24 2.53 16.79
N GLY A 162 -1.18 2.06 17.48
CA GLY A 162 -1.03 0.69 17.94
C GLY A 162 -2.11 0.28 18.96
N GLY A 163 -2.59 1.22 19.76
CA GLY A 163 -3.76 1.04 20.63
C GLY A 163 -5.03 0.70 19.85
N LEU A 164 -5.24 1.33 18.68
CA LEU A 164 -6.38 1.11 17.81
C LEU A 164 -6.22 -0.17 16.95
N ALA A 165 -5.02 -0.41 16.42
CA ALA A 165 -4.69 -1.57 15.59
C ALA A 165 -4.63 -2.89 16.40
N GLY A 166 -4.42 -2.81 17.71
CA GLY A 166 -4.45 -3.97 18.61
C GLY A 166 -5.81 -4.68 18.66
N THR A 167 -6.89 -4.07 18.20
CA THR A 167 -8.24 -4.62 18.34
C THR A 167 -8.53 -5.81 17.39
N PRO A 168 -8.25 -5.73 16.07
CA PRO A 168 -8.41 -6.88 15.16
C PRO A 168 -7.23 -7.88 15.21
N LEU A 169 -5.97 -7.43 15.33
CA LEU A 169 -4.80 -8.33 15.31
C LEU A 169 -4.66 -9.19 16.57
N LYS A 170 -5.19 -8.76 17.72
CA LYS A 170 -5.25 -9.61 18.93
C LYS A 170 -6.29 -10.73 18.83
N ARG A 171 -7.14 -10.71 17.79
CA ARG A 171 -8.18 -11.72 17.54
C ARG A 171 -7.93 -12.38 16.18
N PRO A 172 -6.90 -13.24 16.06
CA PRO A 172 -6.57 -13.89 14.80
C PRO A 172 -7.76 -14.67 14.21
N VAL A 173 -8.64 -15.21 15.06
CA VAL A 173 -9.90 -15.85 14.65
C VAL A 173 -10.85 -14.87 13.96
N LEU A 174 -11.02 -13.65 14.51
CA LEU A 174 -11.88 -12.63 13.92
C LEU A 174 -11.28 -12.11 12.60
N ALA A 175 -9.97 -11.88 12.57
CA ALA A 175 -9.27 -11.48 11.35
C ALA A 175 -9.39 -12.55 10.26
N GLY A 176 -9.17 -13.83 10.61
CA GLY A 176 -9.34 -14.97 9.71
C GLY A 176 -10.79 -15.13 9.24
N PHE A 177 -11.76 -14.94 10.13
CA PHE A 177 -13.18 -14.95 9.78
C PHE A 177 -13.52 -13.83 8.79
N LEU A 178 -13.09 -12.60 9.04
CA LEU A 178 -13.33 -11.47 8.14
C LEU A 178 -12.65 -11.66 6.78
N ALA A 179 -11.41 -12.17 6.78
CA ALA A 179 -10.71 -12.50 5.54
C ALA A 179 -11.42 -13.61 4.76
N GLY A 180 -11.83 -14.69 5.44
CA GLY A 180 -12.58 -15.79 4.84
C GLY A 180 -13.96 -15.33 4.33
N LEU A 181 -14.64 -14.46 5.07
CA LEU A 181 -15.89 -13.85 4.67
C LEU A 181 -15.70 -12.97 3.42
N ALA A 182 -14.66 -12.15 3.37
CA ALA A 182 -14.36 -11.32 2.21
C ALA A 182 -14.06 -12.16 0.96
N VAL A 183 -13.25 -13.22 1.10
CA VAL A 183 -12.98 -14.19 0.02
C VAL A 183 -14.28 -14.85 -0.44
N ARG A 184 -15.15 -15.25 0.48
CA ARG A 184 -16.43 -15.91 0.15
C ARG A 184 -17.46 -14.96 -0.46
N LEU A 185 -17.45 -13.70 -0.05
CA LEU A 185 -18.36 -12.68 -0.55
C LEU A 185 -17.96 -12.16 -1.93
N THR A 186 -16.68 -12.29 -2.29
CA THR A 186 -16.16 -11.80 -3.57
C THR A 186 -16.89 -12.42 -4.77
N PRO A 187 -17.10 -13.75 -4.84
CA PRO A 187 -17.93 -14.34 -5.88
C PRO A 187 -19.37 -13.82 -5.92
N GLU A 188 -20.01 -13.63 -4.77
CA GLU A 188 -21.38 -13.15 -4.71
C GLU A 188 -21.50 -11.71 -5.22
N LEU A 189 -20.52 -10.84 -4.93
CA LEU A 189 -20.51 -9.47 -5.45
C LEU A 189 -20.21 -9.42 -6.96
N VAL A 190 -19.30 -10.27 -7.45
CA VAL A 190 -18.87 -10.27 -8.86
C VAL A 190 -19.93 -10.91 -9.77
N TRP A 191 -20.56 -11.98 -9.31
CA TRP A 191 -21.48 -12.77 -10.14
C TRP A 191 -22.96 -12.59 -9.77
N ASN A 192 -23.28 -11.85 -8.70
CA ASN A 192 -24.59 -11.38 -8.18
C ASN A 192 -25.83 -12.22 -8.52
N ASP A 193 -26.15 -12.32 -9.81
CA ASP A 193 -27.34 -12.96 -10.37
C ASP A 193 -27.11 -14.45 -10.73
N LYS A 194 -25.87 -14.94 -10.64
CA LYS A 194 -25.49 -16.30 -11.05
C LYS A 194 -25.12 -17.11 -9.81
N LEU A 195 -25.74 -18.28 -9.71
CA LEU A 195 -25.31 -19.33 -8.79
C LEU A 195 -23.94 -19.83 -9.25
N VAL A 196 -22.90 -19.48 -8.49
CA VAL A 196 -21.52 -19.90 -8.78
C VAL A 196 -21.26 -21.24 -8.07
N GLY A 197 -20.80 -22.24 -8.82
CA GLY A 197 -20.51 -23.60 -8.33
C GLY A 197 -21.37 -24.67 -9.01
N TRP A 198 -20.78 -25.86 -9.22
CA TRP A 198 -21.41 -26.95 -9.98
C TRP A 198 -22.64 -27.53 -9.27
N ASP A 199 -22.64 -27.57 -7.93
CA ASP A 199 -23.72 -28.15 -7.13
C ASP A 199 -24.77 -27.12 -6.68
N THR A 200 -24.49 -25.82 -6.81
CA THR A 200 -25.31 -24.74 -6.22
C THR A 200 -26.67 -24.60 -6.90
N VAL A 201 -26.74 -24.88 -8.21
CA VAL A 201 -28.01 -24.89 -8.98
C VAL A 201 -28.93 -26.02 -8.52
N SER A 202 -28.37 -27.22 -8.32
CA SER A 202 -29.11 -28.40 -7.87
C SER A 202 -29.66 -28.21 -6.45
N TYR A 203 -28.85 -27.66 -5.54
CA TYR A 203 -29.32 -27.33 -4.18
C TYR A 203 -30.40 -26.25 -4.17
N ALA A 204 -30.26 -25.19 -4.97
CA ALA A 204 -31.27 -24.14 -5.05
C ALA A 204 -32.60 -24.66 -5.62
N ALA A 205 -32.54 -25.56 -6.62
CA ALA A 205 -33.73 -26.23 -7.15
C ALA A 205 -34.42 -27.10 -6.08
N HIS A 206 -33.66 -27.94 -5.37
CA HIS A 206 -34.21 -28.76 -4.29
C HIS A 206 -34.79 -27.93 -3.13
N LEU A 207 -34.14 -26.82 -2.76
CA LEU A 207 -34.66 -25.90 -1.75
C LEU A 207 -35.98 -25.26 -2.19
N ARG A 208 -36.08 -24.88 -3.47
CA ARG A 208 -37.31 -24.32 -4.05
C ARG A 208 -38.44 -25.34 -4.05
N ASP A 209 -38.15 -26.58 -4.43
CA ASP A 209 -39.13 -27.67 -4.43
C ASP A 209 -39.62 -27.96 -3.01
N PHE A 210 -38.71 -28.00 -2.04
CA PHE A 210 -39.05 -28.16 -0.62
C PHE A 210 -39.89 -27.00 -0.06
N ALA A 211 -39.58 -25.76 -0.44
CA ALA A 211 -40.34 -24.59 0.00
C ALA A 211 -41.73 -24.50 -0.66
N ALA A 212 -41.88 -24.98 -1.90
CA ALA A 212 -43.15 -25.00 -2.62
C ALA A 212 -44.08 -26.12 -2.15
N GLN A 213 -43.52 -27.25 -1.73
CA GLN A 213 -44.26 -28.38 -1.15
C GLN A 213 -43.54 -28.87 0.12
N PRO A 214 -43.69 -28.14 1.25
CA PRO A 214 -43.19 -28.64 2.51
C PRO A 214 -44.05 -29.84 2.92
N SER A 215 -43.46 -31.03 2.82
CA SER A 215 -44.04 -32.27 3.35
C SER A 215 -44.12 -32.24 4.87
#